data_AF-A0A661B2Q1-F1
#
_entry.id   AF-A0A661B2Q1-F1
#
_cell.length_a   1.000
_cell.length_b   1.000
_cell.length_c   1.000
_cell.angle_alpha   90.00
_cell.angle_beta   90.00
_cell.angle_gamma   90.00
#
_symmetry.space_group_name_H-M   'P 1'
#
loop_
_entity.id
_entity.type
_entity.pdbx_description
1 polymer ?
#
loop_
_entity_poly.entity_id
_entity_poly.type
_entity_poly.pdbx_seq_one_letter_code
_entity_poly.pdbx_strand_id
1 'polypeptide(L)'
;LEILQEKGADVVFNDPFVQSIIWKNGTLESVELTDKILESADLVLIAADHSKYDWKKIVEKSRLIFDTRNALKDFDDDKIYLLGGGRLPSAGGMKPH
;
A
#
# COMPACT_ATOMS: atom_id res chain seq x y z
N LEU A 1 4.55 9.56 -6.62
CA LEU A 1 3.73 10.37 -5.69
C LEU A 1 3.23 11.66 -6.34
N GLU A 2 3.99 12.36 -7.19
CA GLU A 2 3.60 13.68 -7.78
C GLU A 2 2.32 13.58 -8.60
N ILE A 3 2.25 12.58 -9.48
CA ILE A 3 1.08 12.33 -10.34
C ILE A 3 -0.21 12.13 -9.53
N LEU A 4 -0.13 11.52 -8.34
CA LEU A 4 -1.32 11.30 -7.51
C LEU A 4 -1.84 12.63 -6.95
N GLN A 5 -0.94 13.47 -6.43
CA GLN A 5 -1.32 14.79 -5.94
C GLN A 5 -1.80 15.73 -7.04
N GLU A 6 -1.17 15.69 -8.23
CA GLU A 6 -1.63 16.46 -9.40
C GLU A 6 -3.04 16.07 -9.83
N LYS A 7 -3.42 14.81 -9.59
CA LYS A 7 -4.78 14.31 -9.81
C LYS A 7 -5.74 14.59 -8.65
N GLY A 8 -5.30 15.32 -7.62
CA GLY A 8 -6.12 15.74 -6.49
C GLY A 8 -6.17 14.77 -5.32
N ALA A 9 -5.29 13.75 -5.27
CA ALA A 9 -5.20 12.87 -4.11
C ALA A 9 -4.52 13.57 -2.92
N ASP A 10 -5.05 13.34 -1.72
CA ASP A 10 -4.32 13.60 -0.48
C ASP A 10 -3.29 12.47 -0.27
N VAL A 11 -2.02 12.85 -0.16
CA VAL A 11 -0.90 11.90 -0.19
C VAL A 11 -0.02 12.09 1.04
N VAL A 12 0.04 11.04 1.83
CA VAL A 12 1.07 10.80 2.84
C VAL A 12 1.96 9.65 2.38
N PHE A 13 3.20 9.60 2.87
CA PHE A 13 4.09 8.47 2.63
C PHE A 13 4.75 8.02 3.93
N ASN A 14 5.10 6.74 3.97
CA ASN A 14 5.97 6.18 4.98
C ASN A 14 7.10 5.43 4.26
N ASP A 15 8.31 5.61 4.77
CA ASP A 15 9.46 4.76 4.47
C ASP A 15 10.30 4.67 5.75
N PRO A 16 10.66 3.46 6.24
CA PRO A 16 11.40 3.29 7.49
C PRO A 16 12.89 3.66 7.38
N PHE A 17 13.39 3.90 6.16
CA PHE A 17 14.77 4.26 5.87
C PHE A 17 14.90 5.69 5.35
N VAL A 18 13.82 6.29 4.84
CA VAL A 18 13.80 7.67 4.32
C VAL A 18 12.88 8.53 5.18
N GLN A 19 13.46 9.46 5.93
CA GLN A 19 12.72 10.36 6.82
C GLN A 19 11.97 11.46 6.06
N SER A 20 12.52 11.93 4.94
CA SER A 20 11.88 12.97 4.13
C SER A 20 12.37 12.95 2.69
N ILE A 21 11.57 13.51 1.78
CA ILE A 21 11.91 13.65 0.37
C ILE A 21 11.71 15.09 -0.09
N ILE A 22 12.60 15.58 -0.95
CA ILE A 22 12.44 16.88 -1.62
C ILE A 22 11.21 16.79 -2.53
N TRP A 23 10.32 17.76 -2.42
CA TRP A 23 9.00 17.69 -3.02
C TRP A 23 8.52 19.02 -3.57
N LYS A 24 8.49 19.18 -4.90
CA LYS A 24 8.08 20.41 -5.63
C LYS A 24 8.54 21.72 -4.97
N ASN A 25 7.75 22.24 -4.02
CA ASN A 25 7.95 23.52 -3.32
C ASN A 25 8.27 23.36 -1.82
N GLY A 26 8.77 22.20 -1.39
CA GLY A 26 9.09 21.93 0.00
C GLY A 26 9.62 20.53 0.21
N THR A 27 9.25 19.96 1.35
CA THR A 27 9.65 18.62 1.79
C THR A 27 8.40 17.85 2.17
N LEU A 28 8.32 16.60 1.75
CA LEU A 28 7.34 15.67 2.26
C LEU A 28 8.04 14.84 3.35
N GLU A 29 7.45 14.80 4.55
CA GLU A 29 7.97 14.05 5.70
C GLU A 29 7.33 12.66 5.78
N SER A 30 8.13 11.66 6.12
CA SER A 30 7.70 10.28 6.33
C SER A 30 6.87 10.22 7.60
N VAL A 31 5.61 9.79 7.48
CA VAL A 31 4.72 9.64 8.63
C VAL A 31 4.93 8.28 9.30
N GLU A 32 4.72 8.18 10.60
CA GLU A 32 4.72 6.88 11.27
C GLU A 32 3.58 6.00 10.74
N LEU A 33 3.89 4.77 10.32
CA LEU A 33 2.87 3.84 9.84
C LEU A 33 2.06 3.28 11.01
N THR A 34 0.88 3.86 11.22
CA THR A 34 -0.07 3.44 12.27
C THR A 34 -1.33 2.83 11.66
N ASP A 35 -2.03 2.01 12.45
CA ASP A 35 -3.32 1.40 12.06
C ASP A 35 -4.32 2.48 11.64
N LYS A 36 -4.34 3.61 12.37
CA LYS A 36 -5.21 4.74 12.06
C LYS A 36 -4.94 5.32 10.67
N ILE A 37 -3.67 5.43 10.26
CA ILE A 37 -3.33 5.92 8.92
C ILE A 37 -3.78 4.92 7.86
N LEU A 38 -3.50 3.64 8.06
CA LEU A 38 -3.91 2.56 7.15
C LEU A 38 -5.44 2.50 6.97
N GLU A 39 -6.18 2.56 8.07
CA GLU A 39 -7.65 2.53 8.07
C GLU A 39 -8.27 3.80 7.46
N SER A 40 -7.58 4.95 7.58
CA SER A 40 -8.04 6.21 6.99
C SER A 40 -7.80 6.31 5.48
N ALA A 41 -6.84 5.56 4.94
CA ALA A 41 -6.49 5.61 3.54
C ALA A 41 -7.51 4.86 2.67
N ASP A 42 -8.00 5.53 1.62
CA ASP A 42 -8.83 4.86 0.60
C ASP A 42 -8.00 3.90 -0.27
N LEU A 43 -6.70 4.17 -0.45
CA LEU A 43 -5.75 3.36 -1.21
C LEU A 43 -4.37 3.37 -0.56
N VAL A 44 -3.80 2.18 -0.37
CA VAL A 44 -2.39 2.00 -0.02
C VAL A 44 -1.61 1.59 -1.29
N LEU A 45 -0.56 2.34 -1.60
CA LEU A 45 0.33 2.07 -2.73
C LEU A 45 1.66 1.51 -2.23
N ILE A 46 1.99 0.27 -2.59
CA ILE A 46 3.32 -0.29 -2.31
C ILE A 46 4.26 0.14 -3.42
N ALA A 47 5.11 1.11 -3.10
CA ALA A 47 6.13 1.66 -3.99
C ALA A 47 7.54 1.08 -3.75
N ALA A 48 7.76 0.45 -2.59
CA ALA A 48 8.99 -0.23 -2.20
C ALA A 48 8.66 -1.48 -1.37
N ASP A 49 9.35 -2.59 -1.63
CA ASP A 49 9.22 -3.84 -0.86
C ASP A 49 10.28 -3.87 0.24
N HIS A 50 9.90 -3.36 1.42
CA HIS A 50 10.75 -3.39 2.60
C HIS A 50 10.35 -4.55 3.51
N SER A 51 11.27 -5.49 3.74
CA SER A 51 11.05 -6.66 4.62
C SER A 51 10.74 -6.31 6.09
N LYS A 52 10.93 -5.04 6.49
CA LYS A 52 10.60 -4.52 7.81
C LYS A 52 9.09 -4.38 8.04
N TYR A 53 8.29 -4.38 6.99
CA TYR A 53 6.85 -4.24 7.11
C TYR A 53 6.17 -5.56 7.50
N ASP A 54 5.18 -5.44 8.38
CA ASP A 54 4.20 -6.50 8.59
C ASP A 54 3.13 -6.39 7.49
N TRP A 55 3.38 -7.07 6.37
CA TRP A 55 2.48 -7.08 5.23
C TRP A 55 1.08 -7.60 5.57
N LYS A 56 0.98 -8.56 6.49
CA LYS A 56 -0.30 -9.10 6.92
C LYS A 56 -1.12 -8.01 7.62
N LYS A 57 -0.52 -7.27 8.54
CA LYS A 57 -1.17 -6.14 9.21
C LYS A 57 -1.59 -5.05 8.23
N ILE A 58 -0.73 -4.71 7.26
CA ILE A 58 -1.06 -3.73 6.21
C ILE A 58 -2.27 -4.22 5.41
N VAL A 59 -2.29 -5.49 5.01
CA VAL A 59 -3.45 -6.08 4.31
C VAL A 59 -4.69 -5.99 5.17
N GLU A 60 -4.67 -6.45 6.42
CA GLU A 60 -5.84 -6.45 7.31
C GLU A 60 -6.45 -5.06 7.51
N LYS A 61 -5.61 -4.03 7.64
CA LYS A 61 -6.04 -2.66 7.98
C LYS A 61 -6.36 -1.77 6.79
N SER A 62 -5.96 -2.15 5.57
CA SER A 62 -6.17 -1.35 4.37
C SER A 62 -7.49 -1.66 3.69
N ARG A 63 -8.08 -0.63 3.06
CA ARG A 63 -9.33 -0.72 2.29
C ARG A 63 -9.11 -1.22 0.87
N LEU A 64 -8.07 -0.72 0.20
CA LEU A 64 -7.63 -1.09 -1.14
C LEU A 64 -6.11 -1.01 -1.19
N ILE A 65 -5.47 -1.94 -1.91
CA ILE A 65 -4.01 -1.99 -2.05
C ILE A 65 -3.64 -2.13 -3.52
N PHE A 66 -2.77 -1.25 -3.99
CA PHE A 66 -2.11 -1.37 -5.28
C PHE A 66 -0.63 -1.65 -5.07
N ASP A 67 -0.19 -2.82 -5.48
CA ASP A 67 1.17 -3.29 -5.28
C ASP A 67 1.94 -3.25 -6.60
N THR A 68 2.95 -2.38 -6.66
CA THR A 68 3.82 -2.24 -7.83
C THR A 68 5.10 -3.07 -7.74
N ARG A 69 5.29 -3.77 -6.61
CA ARG A 69 6.52 -4.50 -6.24
C ARG A 69 6.32 -6.00 -6.07
N ASN A 70 5.07 -6.46 -6.12
CA ASN A 70 4.72 -7.87 -5.97
C ASN A 70 5.08 -8.41 -4.56
N ALA A 71 5.08 -7.53 -3.56
CA ALA A 71 5.27 -7.85 -2.15
C ALA A 71 4.11 -8.68 -1.58
N LEU A 72 2.91 -8.53 -2.15
CA LEU A 72 1.69 -9.20 -1.72
C LEU A 72 1.26 -10.37 -2.61
N LYS A 73 2.16 -10.89 -3.46
CA LYS A 73 1.84 -11.94 -4.44
C LYS A 73 1.27 -13.23 -3.85
N ASP A 74 1.56 -13.51 -2.59
CA ASP A 74 1.16 -14.72 -1.87
C ASP A 74 -0.08 -14.50 -0.98
N PHE A 75 -0.67 -13.29 -1.01
CA PHE A 75 -1.92 -12.99 -0.32
C PHE A 75 -3.11 -13.22 -1.25
N ASP A 76 -4.22 -13.71 -0.70
CA ASP A 76 -5.47 -13.90 -1.43
C ASP A 76 -6.55 -13.00 -0.82
N ASP A 77 -6.71 -11.81 -1.39
CA ASP A 77 -7.73 -10.83 -0.98
C ASP A 77 -8.14 -9.96 -2.18
N ASP A 78 -9.45 -9.77 -2.34
CA ASP A 78 -10.08 -8.97 -3.39
C ASP A 78 -9.63 -7.52 -3.46
N LYS A 79 -9.14 -7.00 -2.34
CA LYS A 79 -8.66 -5.62 -2.24
C LYS A 79 -7.22 -5.44 -2.72
N ILE A 80 -6.55 -6.50 -3.18
CA ILE A 80 -5.16 -6.46 -3.64
C ILE A 80 -5.10 -6.48 -5.17
N TYR A 81 -4.42 -5.48 -5.73
CA TYR A 81 -4.21 -5.33 -7.16
C TYR A 81 -2.72 -5.28 -7.45
N LEU A 82 -2.21 -6.23 -8.23
CA LEU A 82 -0.79 -6.33 -8.57
C LEU A 82 -0.52 -5.70 -9.94
N LEU A 83 0.47 -4.82 -10.03
CA LEU A 83 0.93 -4.30 -11.32
C LEU A 83 1.54 -5.43 -12.15
N GLY A 84 0.90 -5.76 -13.27
CA GLY A 84 1.33 -6.84 -14.18
C GLY A 84 0.84 -8.25 -13.81
N GLY A 85 0.26 -8.44 -12.61
CA GLY A 85 -0.31 -9.70 -12.15
C GLY A 85 -1.84 -9.79 -12.21
N GLY A 86 -2.53 -8.67 -12.40
CA GLY A 86 -3.99 -8.59 -12.36
C GLY A 86 -4.55 -8.51 -10.92
N ARG A 87 -5.87 -8.67 -10.78
CA ARG A 87 -6.52 -8.82 -9.47
C ARG A 87 -6.31 -10.26 -9.01
N LEU A 88 -5.84 -10.46 -7.78
CA LEU A 88 -5.82 -11.79 -7.19
C LEU A 88 -7.27 -12.24 -7.04
N PRO A 89 -7.65 -13.39 -7.62
CA PRO A 89 -9.03 -13.85 -7.58
C PRO A 89 -9.39 -14.15 -6.13
N SER A 90 -10.47 -13.56 -5.61
CA SER A 90 -11.08 -14.06 -4.39
C SER A 90 -11.35 -15.54 -4.56
N ALA A 91 -10.70 -16.38 -3.74
CA ALA A 91 -11.10 -17.76 -3.64
C ALA A 91 -12.56 -17.83 -3.17
N GLY A 92 -13.47 -18.02 -4.14
CA GLY A 92 -14.78 -18.59 -3.89
C GLY A 92 -14.59 -19.95 -3.24
N GLY A 93 -14.72 -20.01 -1.92
CA GLY A 93 -14.96 -21.22 -1.13
C GLY A 93 -13.90 -22.31 -1.26
N MET A 94 -12.91 -22.31 -0.37
CA MET A 94 -12.18 -23.54 -0.06
C MET A 94 -13.13 -24.47 0.73
N LYS A 95 -13.61 -25.54 0.08
CA LYS A 95 -14.22 -26.67 0.79
C LYS A 95 -13.18 -27.33 1.68
N PRO A 96 -13.51 -27.68 2.94
CA PRO A 96 -12.62 -28.47 3.77
C PRO A 96 -12.52 -29.91 3.22
N HIS A 97 -11.30 -30.43 3.16
CA HIS A 97 -11.00 -31.86 3.19
C HIS A 97 -10.24 -32.17 4.47
#